data_AF-A0ABC9P1T0-F1
#
_entry.id   AF-A0ABC9P1T0-F1
#
_cell.length_a   1.000
_cell.length_b   1.000
_cell.length_c   1.000
_cell.angle_alpha   90.00
_cell.angle_beta   90.00
_cell.angle_gamma   90.00
#
_symmetry.space_group_name_H-M   'P 1'
#
loop_
_entity.id
_entity.type
_entity.pdbx_description
1 polymer ?
#
loop_
_entity_poly.entity_id
_entity_poly.type
_entity_poly.pdbx_seq_one_letter_code
_entity_poly.pdbx_strand_id
1 'polypeptide(L)'
;MIEMRVLDYRITSDDKQVIVNKARRNEHGELTILTDKDGTQKESLALIGYYGNLSKALVAIERDYVLSSGKTIQTVKEYKKELESIHSKLKRELDFGEEF
;
A
#
# COMPACT_ATOMS: atom_id res chain seq x y z
N MET A 1 14.40 -10.01 6.17
CA MET A 1 12.97 -9.87 6.51
C MET A 1 12.62 -8.42 6.34
N ILE A 2 11.72 -8.09 5.42
CA ILE A 2 11.26 -6.72 5.18
C ILE A 2 10.10 -6.45 6.13
N GLU A 3 10.11 -5.27 6.76
CA GLU A 3 8.96 -4.71 7.47
C GLU A 3 8.93 -3.20 7.18
N MET A 4 8.02 -2.80 6.29
CA MET A 4 7.93 -1.42 5.79
C MET A 4 6.49 -0.91 5.90
N ARG A 5 6.37 0.39 6.14
CA ARG A 5 5.10 1.11 6.12
C ARG A 5 5.24 2.26 5.14
N VAL A 6 4.32 2.34 4.20
CA VAL A 6 4.30 3.43 3.21
C VAL A 6 2.85 3.79 2.94
N LEU A 7 2.49 5.05 3.18
CA LEU A 7 1.09 5.48 3.16
C LEU A 7 0.23 4.55 4.05
N ASP A 8 -0.85 4.01 3.49
CA ASP A 8 -1.74 3.07 4.16
C ASP A 8 -1.28 1.61 4.03
N TYR A 9 -0.18 1.34 3.34
CA TYR A 9 0.28 -0.03 3.09
C TYR A 9 1.25 -0.50 4.18
N ARG A 10 1.11 -1.77 4.55
CA ARG A 10 2.00 -2.52 5.43
C ARG A 10 2.59 -3.65 4.60
N ILE A 11 3.89 -3.58 4.36
CA ILE A 11 4.63 -4.48 3.48
C ILE A 11 5.54 -5.31 4.38
N THR A 12 5.30 -6.60 4.45
CA THR A 12 6.16 -7.53 5.17
C THR A 12 6.71 -8.58 4.22
N SER A 13 7.80 -9.26 4.56
CA SER A 13 8.26 -10.41 3.78
C SER A 13 8.61 -11.59 4.68
N ASP A 14 8.31 -12.79 4.19
CA ASP A 14 8.87 -14.03 4.71
C ASP A 14 9.95 -14.57 3.75
N ASP A 15 10.36 -15.82 3.94
CA ASP A 15 11.34 -16.55 3.12
C ASP A 15 10.85 -16.89 1.71
N LYS A 16 9.56 -16.71 1.42
CA LYS A 16 8.91 -17.11 0.16
C LYS A 16 8.33 -15.94 -0.62
N GLN A 17 7.87 -14.90 0.06
CA GLN A 17 7.04 -13.87 -0.54
C GLN A 17 7.03 -12.56 0.24
N VAL A 18 6.57 -11.51 -0.45
CA VAL A 18 6.20 -10.20 0.09
C VAL A 18 4.69 -10.18 0.26
N ILE A 19 4.24 -9.78 1.45
CA ILE A 19 2.85 -9.66 1.84
C ILE A 19 2.50 -8.17 1.89
N VAL A 20 1.45 -7.77 1.18
CA VAL A 20 0.95 -6.39 1.20
C VAL A 20 -0.42 -6.38 1.84
N ASN A 21 -0.55 -5.59 2.90
CA ASN A 21 -1.81 -5.24 3.52
C ASN A 21 -2.05 -3.74 3.41
N LYS A 22 -3.31 -3.33 3.42
CA LYS A 22 -3.72 -1.93 3.51
C LYS A 22 -4.50 -1.67 4.78
N ALA A 23 -4.12 -0.65 5.52
CA ALA A 23 -4.84 -0.20 6.69
C ALA A 23 -6.18 0.41 6.28
N ARG A 24 -7.24 -0.02 6.96
CA ARG A 24 -8.58 0.54 6.76
C ARG A 24 -8.67 1.90 7.45
N ARG A 25 -9.41 2.81 6.83
CA ARG A 25 -9.77 4.11 7.42
C ARG A 25 -11.26 4.15 7.77
N ASN A 26 -11.60 4.83 8.86
CA ASN A 26 -12.97 5.12 9.25
C ASN A 26 -13.56 6.25 8.38
N GLU A 27 -14.82 6.60 8.62
CA GLU A 27 -15.53 7.68 7.92
C GLU A 27 -14.92 9.08 8.12
N HIS A 28 -14.14 9.27 9.17
CA HIS A 28 -13.38 10.51 9.43
C HIS A 28 -12.00 10.52 8.77
N GLY A 29 -11.65 9.45 8.04
CA GLY A 29 -10.36 9.31 7.38
C GLY A 29 -9.23 8.89 8.33
N GLU A 30 -9.51 8.48 9.56
CA GLU A 30 -8.51 8.00 10.52
C GLU A 30 -8.31 6.49 10.40
N LEU A 31 -7.14 5.97 10.77
CA LEU A 31 -6.90 4.52 10.75
C LEU A 31 -7.85 3.81 11.72
N THR A 32 -8.54 2.78 11.24
CA THR A 32 -9.38 1.93 12.08
C THR A 32 -8.49 1.05 12.95
N ILE A 33 -8.62 1.18 14.27
CA ILE A 33 -7.92 0.37 15.26
C ILE A 33 -8.88 -0.68 15.83
N LEU A 34 -8.43 -1.92 15.89
CA LEU A 34 -9.10 -3.03 16.55
C LEU A 34 -8.44 -3.29 17.90
N THR A 35 -9.25 -3.50 18.92
CA THR A 35 -8.78 -3.94 20.24
C THR A 35 -9.14 -5.40 20.40
N ASP A 36 -8.15 -6.25 20.67
CA ASP A 36 -8.41 -7.66 20.96
C ASP A 36 -8.89 -7.88 22.41
N LYS A 37 -9.22 -9.14 22.75
CA LYS A 37 -9.74 -9.51 24.07
C LYS A 37 -8.76 -9.21 25.21
N ASP A 38 -7.47 -9.15 24.90
CA ASP A 38 -6.40 -8.89 25.85
C ASP A 38 -6.06 -7.39 25.95
N GLY A 39 -6.81 -6.54 25.24
CA GLY A 39 -6.63 -5.08 25.24
C GLY A 39 -5.56 -4.59 24.27
N THR A 40 -4.97 -5.46 23.44
CA THR A 40 -3.95 -5.06 22.47
C THR A 40 -4.61 -4.36 21.28
N GLN A 41 -4.10 -3.17 20.96
CA GLN A 41 -4.54 -2.39 19.81
C GLN A 41 -3.73 -2.74 18.56
N LYS A 42 -4.43 -3.01 17.45
CA LYS A 42 -3.83 -3.30 16.15
C LYS A 42 -4.62 -2.60 15.04
N GLU A 43 -3.93 -2.19 13.98
CA GLU A 43 -4.61 -1.65 12.80
C GLU A 43 -5.52 -2.72 12.17
N SER A 44 -6.72 -2.30 11.73
CA SER A 44 -7.57 -3.12 10.89
C SER A 44 -6.96 -3.17 9.49
N LEU A 45 -6.53 -4.35 9.07
CA LEU A 45 -5.85 -4.56 7.80
C LEU A 45 -6.76 -5.29 6.80
N ALA A 46 -6.63 -4.92 5.53
CA ALA A 46 -7.17 -5.64 4.37
C ALA A 46 -6.01 -6.20 3.54
N LEU A 47 -6.05 -7.49 3.23
CA LEU A 47 -5.04 -8.13 2.38
C LEU A 47 -5.17 -7.60 0.95
N ILE A 48 -4.07 -7.09 0.40
CA ILE A 48 -3.98 -6.71 -1.03
C ILE A 48 -3.43 -7.88 -1.84
N GLY A 49 -2.42 -8.59 -1.32
CA GLY A 49 -1.95 -9.82 -1.93
C GLY A 49 -0.58 -10.30 -1.46
N TYR A 50 -0.16 -11.39 -2.08
CA TYR A 50 1.13 -12.04 -1.91
C TYR A 50 1.91 -11.95 -3.22
N TYR A 51 3.18 -11.57 -3.14
CA TYR A 51 4.01 -11.30 -4.32
C TYR A 51 5.38 -11.93 -4.18
N GLY A 52 5.90 -12.52 -5.25
CA GLY A 52 7.21 -13.19 -5.20
C GLY A 52 8.42 -12.26 -5.02
N ASN A 53 8.25 -10.94 -5.14
CA ASN A 53 9.30 -9.95 -4.86
C ASN A 53 8.71 -8.54 -4.62
N LEU A 54 9.56 -7.63 -4.15
CA LEU A 54 9.18 -6.26 -3.82
C LEU A 54 8.71 -5.47 -5.03
N SER A 55 9.34 -5.61 -6.20
CA SER A 55 8.94 -4.87 -7.41
C SER A 55 7.50 -5.20 -7.83
N LYS A 56 7.11 -6.48 -7.78
CA LYS A 56 5.71 -6.89 -8.05
C LYS A 56 4.74 -6.34 -7.00
N ALA A 57 5.15 -6.31 -5.74
CA ALA A 57 4.36 -5.72 -4.66
C ALA A 57 4.14 -4.21 -4.86
N LEU A 58 5.18 -3.47 -5.26
CA LEU A 58 5.08 -2.03 -5.54
C LEU A 58 4.11 -1.74 -6.69
N VAL A 59 4.18 -2.49 -7.79
CA VAL A 59 3.22 -2.36 -8.90
C VAL A 59 1.78 -2.60 -8.45
N ALA A 60 1.57 -3.57 -7.55
CA ALA A 60 0.23 -3.82 -7.01
C ALA A 60 -0.27 -2.69 -6.10
N ILE A 61 0.62 -2.10 -5.29
CA ILE A 61 0.33 -0.94 -4.44
C ILE A 61 -0.08 0.26 -5.28
N GLU A 62 0.67 0.57 -6.34
CA GLU A 62 0.35 1.69 -7.24
C GLU A 62 -1.04 1.51 -7.87
N ARG A 63 -1.35 0.31 -8.36
CA ARG A 63 -2.65 -0.01 -8.95
C ARG A 63 -3.78 0.10 -7.93
N ASP A 64 -3.62 -0.48 -6.75
CA ASP A 64 -4.62 -0.39 -5.69
C ASP A 64 -4.86 1.06 -5.28
N TYR A 65 -3.80 1.86 -5.13
CA TYR A 65 -3.91 3.26 -4.76
C TYR A 65 -4.71 4.05 -5.79
N VAL A 66 -4.36 3.92 -7.07
CA VAL A 66 -5.04 4.62 -8.16
C VAL A 66 -6.53 4.27 -8.20
N LEU A 67 -6.87 2.98 -8.05
CA LEU A 67 -8.24 2.50 -8.07
C LEU A 67 -9.04 2.83 -6.79
N SER A 68 -8.37 3.05 -5.66
CA SER A 68 -8.99 3.35 -4.36
C SER A 68 -9.03 4.84 -4.01
N SER A 69 -8.46 5.70 -4.87
CA SER A 69 -8.39 7.15 -4.65
C SER A 69 -9.74 7.88 -4.60
N GLY A 70 -10.86 7.17 -4.87
CA GLY A 70 -12.21 7.74 -4.98
C GLY A 70 -12.40 8.64 -6.21
N LYS A 71 -11.34 8.88 -6.98
CA LYS A 71 -11.37 9.62 -8.23
C LYS A 71 -11.86 8.72 -9.35
N THR A 72 -12.91 9.15 -10.04
CA THR A 72 -13.34 8.50 -11.29
C THR A 72 -12.30 8.74 -12.37
N ILE A 73 -11.63 7.68 -12.82
CA ILE A 73 -10.67 7.71 -13.93
C ILE A 73 -11.40 7.26 -15.18
N GLN A 74 -11.52 8.16 -16.16
CA GLN A 74 -12.34 7.91 -17.36
C GLN A 74 -11.50 7.53 -18.58
N THR A 75 -10.19 7.82 -18.54
CA THR A 75 -9.30 7.56 -19.68
C THR A 75 -8.01 6.86 -19.26
N VAL A 76 -7.41 6.12 -20.19
CA VAL A 76 -6.09 5.50 -20.02
C VAL A 76 -5.02 6.56 -19.73
N LYS A 77 -5.15 7.77 -20.31
CA LYS A 77 -4.21 8.87 -20.09
C LYS A 77 -4.24 9.37 -18.65
N GLU A 78 -5.42 9.50 -18.05
CA GLU A 78 -5.58 9.84 -16.63
C GLU A 78 -5.01 8.75 -15.73
N TYR A 79 -5.31 7.49 -16.04
CA TYR A 79 -4.78 6.35 -15.29
C TYR A 79 -3.25 6.35 -15.24
N LYS A 80 -2.59 6.57 -16.38
CA LYS A 80 -1.12 6.64 -16.46
C LYS A 80 -0.55 7.79 -15.63
N LYS A 81 -1.17 8.97 -15.66
CA LYS A 81 -0.73 10.11 -14.86
C LYS A 81 -0.84 9.85 -13.36
N GLU A 82 -1.93 9.22 -12.92
CA GLU A 82 -2.10 8.87 -11.51
C GLU A 82 -1.08 7.82 -11.08
N LEU A 83 -0.77 6.82 -11.94
CA LEU A 83 0.30 5.86 -11.71
C LEU A 83 1.67 6.53 -11.56
N GLU A 84 2.04 7.44 -12.47
CA GLU A 84 3.31 8.18 -12.39
C GLU A 84 3.42 9.03 -11.12
N SER A 85 2.30 9.64 -10.71
CA SER A 85 2.20 10.44 -9.48
C SER A 85 2.44 9.58 -8.24
N ILE A 86 1.74 8.43 -8.13
CA ILE A 86 1.93 7.53 -6.98
C ILE A 86 3.31 6.88 -7.00
N HIS A 87 3.83 6.48 -8.16
CA HIS A 87 5.18 5.95 -8.30
C HIS A 87 6.23 6.93 -7.75
N SER A 88 6.14 8.19 -8.15
CA SER A 88 7.03 9.25 -7.66
C SER A 88 6.90 9.47 -6.16
N LYS A 89 5.69 9.37 -5.61
CA LYS A 89 5.44 9.49 -4.17
C LYS A 89 6.04 8.32 -3.41
N LEU A 90 5.81 7.10 -3.86
CA LEU A 90 6.39 5.89 -3.26
C LEU A 90 7.92 5.94 -3.28
N LYS A 91 8.52 6.36 -4.40
CA LYS A 91 9.98 6.52 -4.50
C LYS A 91 10.55 7.45 -3.42
N ARG A 92 9.87 8.58 -3.16
CA ARG A 92 10.27 9.56 -2.12
C ARG A 92 10.08 9.01 -0.70
N GLU A 93 8.92 8.40 -0.43
CA GLU A 93 8.58 7.90 0.92
C GLU A 93 9.44 6.69 1.32
N LEU A 94 9.90 5.91 0.35
CA LEU A 94 10.72 4.72 0.58
C LEU A 94 12.23 5.02 0.57
N ASP A 95 12.61 6.30 0.42
CA ASP A 95 14.00 6.75 0.31
C ASP A 95 14.81 5.90 -0.68
N PHE A 96 14.20 5.57 -1.82
CA PHE A 96 14.87 4.85 -2.91
C PHE A 96 15.90 5.80 -3.55
N GLY A 97 17.07 5.90 -2.92
CA GLY A 97 18.29 6.53 -3.44
C GLY A 97 18.97 5.72 -4.55
N GLU A 98 18.39 4.59 -4.99
CA GLU A 98 18.87 3.81 -6.13
C GLU A 98 17.87 3.88 -7.30
N GLU A 99 18.41 4.04 -8.51
CA GLU A 99 17.65 3.95 -9.76
C GLU A 99 17.25 2.49 -10.04
N PHE A 100 15.98 2.29 -10.44
CA PHE A 100 15.46 1.02 -10.93
C PHE A 100 15.52 0.94 -12.45
#